data_AF-A0A074ZY43-F1
#
_entry.id   AF-A0A074ZY43-F1
#
_cell.length_a   1.000
_cell.length_b   1.000
_cell.length_c   1.000
_cell.angle_alpha   90.00
_cell.angle_beta   90.00
_cell.angle_gamma   90.00
#
_symmetry.space_group_name_H-M   'P 1'
#
loop_
_entity.id
_entity.type
_entity.pdbx_description
1 polymer ?
#
loop_
_entity_poly.entity_id
_entity_poly.type
_entity_poly.pdbx_seq_one_letter_code
_entity_poly.pdbx_strand_id
1 'polypeptide(L)'
;MEAAGDPKAVLQDISKFDKSGLGHVVPEEKVVLPSAEEIQHEKTEKQLLEEITHHPKLRRASNLEKNPLPTPEVFAQEKKEKQ
;
A
#
# COMPACT_ATOMS: atom_id res chain seq x y z
N MET A 1 21.61 7.12 -37.67
CA MET A 1 20.84 6.61 -36.53
C MET A 1 20.04 5.43 -37.04
N GLU A 2 20.61 4.23 -37.05
CA GLU A 2 19.92 2.97 -37.42
C GLU A 2 20.87 1.84 -37.01
N ALA A 3 20.48 1.08 -35.98
CA ALA A 3 20.85 -0.32 -35.70
C ALA A 3 20.48 -0.68 -34.26
N ALA A 4 19.26 -0.35 -33.84
CA ALA A 4 18.63 -0.99 -32.70
C ALA A 4 17.52 -1.88 -33.27
N GLY A 5 17.84 -3.09 -33.74
CA GLY A 5 16.79 -4.00 -34.19
C GLY A 5 17.12 -5.21 -35.05
N ASP A 6 18.30 -5.34 -35.68
CA ASP A 6 18.58 -6.50 -36.56
C ASP A 6 19.11 -7.73 -35.79
N PRO A 7 18.32 -8.80 -35.61
CA PRO A 7 18.74 -9.97 -34.81
C PRO A 7 19.93 -10.71 -35.43
N LYS A 8 20.10 -10.64 -36.75
CA LYS A 8 21.21 -11.31 -37.46
C LYS A 8 22.56 -10.64 -37.20
N ALA A 9 22.59 -9.32 -37.03
CA ALA A 9 23.81 -8.58 -36.71
C ALA A 9 24.27 -8.90 -35.27
N VAL A 10 23.33 -8.89 -34.32
CA VAL A 10 23.59 -9.24 -32.91
C VAL A 10 24.16 -10.66 -32.79
N LEU A 11 23.65 -11.64 -33.53
CA LEU A 11 24.18 -13.01 -33.52
C LEU A 11 25.61 -13.11 -34.06
N GLN A 12 25.97 -12.33 -35.07
CA GLN A 12 27.32 -12.31 -35.60
C GLN A 12 28.32 -11.68 -34.63
N ASP A 13 27.90 -10.63 -33.93
CA ASP A 13 28.73 -9.95 -32.92
C ASP A 13 28.96 -10.85 -31.70
N ILE A 14 27.93 -11.57 -31.23
CA ILE A 14 28.05 -12.56 -30.17
C ILE A 14 28.99 -13.70 -30.59
N SER A 15 28.92 -14.14 -31.85
CA SER A 15 29.78 -15.23 -32.34
C SER A 15 31.26 -14.84 -32.41
N LYS A 16 31.58 -13.56 -32.53
CA LYS A 16 32.95 -13.03 -32.59
C LYS A 16 33.44 -12.55 -31.22
N PHE A 17 32.62 -12.66 -30.18
CA PHE A 17 32.93 -12.16 -28.86
C PHE A 17 34.06 -12.96 -28.19
N ASP A 18 35.16 -12.27 -27.87
CA ASP A 18 36.32 -12.86 -27.20
C ASP A 18 36.13 -12.85 -25.68
N LYS A 19 36.03 -14.05 -25.10
CA LYS A 19 35.85 -14.26 -23.66
C LYS A 19 37.16 -14.12 -22.88
N SER A 20 38.31 -14.15 -23.54
CA SER A 20 39.63 -14.05 -22.89
C SER A 20 39.90 -12.65 -22.33
N GLY A 21 39.24 -11.63 -22.87
CA GLY A 21 39.26 -10.26 -22.36
C GLY A 21 38.33 -10.01 -21.16
N LEU A 22 37.54 -11.00 -20.73
CA LEU A 22 36.71 -10.87 -19.54
C LEU A 22 37.56 -10.97 -18.28
N GLY A 23 37.65 -9.86 -17.54
CA GLY A 23 38.28 -9.85 -16.21
C GLY A 23 37.49 -10.72 -15.22
N HIS A 24 38.20 -11.42 -14.34
CA HIS A 24 37.56 -12.13 -13.24
C HIS A 24 36.95 -11.10 -12.28
N VAL A 25 35.64 -11.19 -12.07
CA VAL A 25 34.92 -10.38 -11.08
C VAL A 25 34.51 -11.30 -9.95
N VAL A 26 34.95 -10.98 -8.73
CA VAL A 26 34.43 -11.61 -7.52
C VAL A 26 33.10 -10.92 -7.18
N PRO A 27 31.96 -11.61 -7.23
CA PRO A 27 30.69 -11.01 -6.85
C PRO A 27 30.71 -10.73 -5.35
N GLU A 28 30.48 -9.47 -4.96
CA GLU A 28 30.22 -9.11 -3.57
C GLU A 28 28.73 -9.33 -3.26
N GLU A 29 28.44 -10.17 -2.27
CA GLU A 29 27.10 -10.33 -1.74
C GLU A 29 26.77 -9.12 -0.87
N LYS A 30 25.90 -8.24 -1.37
CA LYS A 30 25.43 -7.10 -0.59
C LYS A 30 24.41 -7.56 0.45
N VAL A 31 24.89 -8.00 1.61
CA VAL A 31 24.05 -8.23 2.79
C VAL A 31 23.72 -6.88 3.42
N VAL A 32 22.64 -6.25 2.96
CA VAL A 32 22.04 -5.11 3.67
C VAL A 32 21.18 -5.65 4.79
N LEU A 33 21.69 -5.56 6.02
CA LEU A 33 20.86 -5.76 7.20
C LEU A 33 19.89 -4.57 7.32
N PRO A 34 18.63 -4.82 7.72
CA PRO A 34 17.72 -3.73 8.04
C PRO A 34 18.34 -2.85 9.13
N SER A 35 18.14 -1.55 9.02
CA SER A 35 18.60 -0.59 10.03
C SER A 35 17.89 -0.83 11.35
N ALA A 36 18.52 -0.40 12.45
CA ALA A 36 17.90 -0.47 13.77
C ALA A 36 16.56 0.29 13.81
N GLU A 37 16.46 1.39 13.06
CA GLU A 37 15.25 2.21 12.94
C GLU A 37 14.11 1.44 12.25
N GLU A 38 14.39 0.76 11.13
CA GLU A 38 13.40 -0.07 10.42
C GLU A 38 12.86 -1.20 11.30
N ILE A 39 13.74 -1.83 12.10
CA ILE A 39 13.34 -2.89 13.04
C ILE A 39 12.43 -2.32 14.15
N GLN A 40 12.77 -1.15 14.71
CA GLN A 40 11.93 -0.52 15.73
C GLN A 40 10.57 -0.08 15.15
N HIS A 41 10.57 0.45 13.93
CA HIS A 41 9.35 0.85 13.24
C HIS A 41 8.42 -0.35 13.04
N GLU A 42 8.92 -1.45 12.46
CA GLU A 42 8.14 -2.67 12.24
C GLU A 42 7.57 -3.22 13.56
N LYS A 43 8.36 -3.21 14.63
CA LYS A 43 7.91 -3.65 15.95
C LYS A 43 6.76 -2.79 16.48
N THR A 44 6.86 -1.48 16.30
CA THR A 44 5.84 -0.52 16.75
C THR A 44 4.54 -0.70 15.96
N GLU A 45 4.63 -0.86 14.63
CA GLU A 45 3.46 -1.10 13.78
C GLU A 45 2.76 -2.42 14.13
N LYS A 46 3.53 -3.49 14.36
CA LYS A 46 2.99 -4.80 14.78
C LYS A 46 2.24 -4.69 16.10
N GLN A 47 2.83 -4.01 17.09
CA GLN A 47 2.17 -3.81 18.38
C GLN A 47 0.86 -3.02 18.23
N LEU A 48 0.87 -1.93 17.47
CA LEU A 48 -0.33 -1.11 17.23
C LEU A 48 -1.44 -1.94 16.54
N LEU A 49 -1.07 -2.74 15.55
CA LEU A 49 -2.02 -3.60 14.85
C LEU A 49 -2.63 -4.66 15.78
N GLU A 50 -1.82 -5.26 16.65
CA GLU A 50 -2.28 -6.22 17.65
C GLU A 50 -3.26 -5.58 18.64
N GLU A 51 -2.96 -4.37 19.13
CA GLU A 51 -3.82 -3.61 20.03
C GLU A 51 -5.17 -3.25 19.40
N ILE A 52 -5.16 -2.82 18.13
CA ILE A 52 -6.39 -2.53 17.37
C ILE A 52 -7.18 -3.81 17.12
N THR A 53 -6.51 -4.92 16.80
CA THR A 53 -7.19 -6.18 16.48
C THR A 53 -7.86 -6.79 17.73
N HIS A 54 -7.19 -6.73 18.88
CA HIS A 54 -7.68 -7.28 20.14
C HIS A 54 -8.48 -6.26 20.97
N HIS A 55 -8.97 -5.20 20.33
CA HIS A 55 -9.62 -4.10 21.03
C HIS A 55 -10.77 -4.59 21.94
N PRO A 56 -10.93 -4.00 23.14
CA PRO A 56 -12.05 -4.34 23.99
C PRO A 56 -13.37 -3.93 23.33
N LYS A 57 -14.45 -4.65 23.66
CA LYS A 57 -15.80 -4.29 23.21
C LYS A 57 -16.18 -2.93 23.79
N LEU A 58 -16.37 -1.94 22.93
CA LEU A 58 -16.82 -0.60 23.34
C LEU A 58 -18.24 -0.67 23.90
N ARG A 59 -18.52 0.18 24.89
CA ARG A 59 -19.87 0.34 25.47
C ARG A 59 -20.79 1.00 24.44
N ARG A 60 -22.06 0.59 24.41
CA ARG A 60 -23.09 1.26 23.60
C ARG A 60 -23.28 2.69 24.11
N ALA A 61 -23.08 3.67 23.23
CA ALA A 61 -23.46 5.07 23.48
C ALA A 61 -24.87 5.32 22.92
N SER A 62 -25.77 5.88 23.73
CA SER A 62 -27.06 6.38 23.27
C SER A 62 -26.87 7.82 22.79
N ASN A 63 -26.90 8.01 21.48
CA ASN A 63 -26.82 9.34 20.88
C ASN A 63 -28.23 9.91 20.72
N LEU A 64 -28.45 11.13 21.21
CA LEU A 64 -29.64 11.91 20.89
C LEU A 64 -29.31 12.75 19.65
N GLU A 65 -29.73 12.30 18.47
CA GLU A 65 -29.63 13.06 17.24
C GLU A 65 -30.39 14.38 17.44
N LYS A 66 -29.70 15.52 17.32
CA LYS A 66 -30.28 16.84 17.60
C LYS A 66 -31.36 17.25 16.61
N ASN A 67 -31.43 16.57 15.47
CA ASN A 67 -32.38 16.85 14.42
C ASN A 67 -32.99 15.53 13.91
N PRO A 68 -33.74 14.80 14.76
CA PRO A 68 -34.36 13.55 14.32
C PRO A 68 -35.26 13.86 13.12
N LEU A 69 -35.29 12.94 12.14
CA LEU A 69 -36.19 13.07 11.00
C LEU A 69 -37.62 13.34 11.50
N PRO A 70 -38.35 14.29 10.89
CA PRO A 70 -39.69 14.61 11.34
C PRO A 70 -40.53 13.33 11.36
N THR A 71 -41.26 13.09 12.45
CA THR A 71 -42.16 11.94 12.52
C THR A 71 -43.33 12.14 11.55
N PRO A 72 -43.96 11.06 11.06
CA PRO A 72 -45.13 11.15 10.16
C PRO A 72 -46.28 11.99 10.72
N GLU A 73 -46.40 12.11 12.05
CA GLU A 73 -47.32 13.03 12.72
C GLU A 73 -47.00 14.51 12.44
N VAL A 74 -45.72 14.91 12.51
CA VAL A 74 -45.28 16.29 12.25
C VAL A 74 -45.57 16.66 10.80
N PHE A 75 -45.31 15.74 9.86
CA PHE A 75 -45.65 15.93 8.44
C PHE A 75 -47.16 16.08 8.21
N ALA A 76 -47.97 15.27 8.89
CA ALA A 76 -49.43 15.34 8.78
C ALA A 76 -49.99 16.65 9.36
N GLN A 77 -49.39 17.15 10.44
CA GLN A 77 -49.79 18.40 11.07
C GLN A 77 -49.41 19.61 10.20
N GLU A 78 -48.18 19.67 9.69
CA GLU A 78 -47.75 20.74 8.77
C GLU A 78 -48.62 20.80 7.51
N LYS A 79 -49.00 19.63 6.97
CA LYS A 79 -49.87 19.54 5.79
C LYS A 79 -51.27 20.07 6.04
N LYS A 80 -51.77 20.01 7.28
CA LYS A 80 -53.06 20.58 7.69
C LYS A 80 -52.97 22.08 7.97
N GLU A 81 -51.87 22.56 8.56
CA GLU A 81 -51.66 24.00 8.82
C GLU A 81 -51.37 24.81 7.56
N LYS A 82 -50.82 24.18 6.50
CA LYS A 82 -50.56 24.83 5.20
C LYS A 82 -51.73 24.80 4.20
N GLN A 83 -52.90 24.27 4.58
CA GLN A 83 -54.06 24.13 3.70
C GLN A 83 -55.10 25.23 3.94
#